data_AF-A0A2D6K084-F1
#
_entry.id   AF-A0A2D6K084-F1
#
_cell.length_a   1.000
_cell.length_b   1.000
_cell.length_c   1.000
_cell.angle_alpha   90.00
_cell.angle_beta   90.00
_cell.angle_gamma   90.00
#
_symmetry.space_group_name_H-M   'P 1'
#
loop_
_entity.id
_entity.type
_entity.pdbx_description
1 polymer ?
#
loop_
_entity_poly.entity_id
_entity_poly.type
_entity_poly.pdbx_seq_one_letter_code
_entity_poly.pdbx_strand_id
1 'polypeptide(L)'
;MNIKLNKPFAANSAMDEFDVKQIKKALNRLGYYKPYEKIGITGIPDAGVFAALKSFQQDHGLQATGSAKPSDETIPKLSSEASQKKSRKYIWRTVGDSKVRSSYATLEGTVRNLSDSPDPGEEFNCSCWAEFIDEQDTKKNCESERRRKDEAQRKVRELSERFNDLVIRLQQLIDEGKGLVASAR
;
A
#
# COMPACT_ATOMS: atom_id res chain seq x y z
N MET A 1 -10.14 7.05 -18.29
CA MET A 1 -11.27 6.15 -18.01
C MET A 1 -12.59 6.91 -18.27
N ASN A 2 -13.49 6.35 -19.08
CA ASN A 2 -14.82 6.93 -19.31
C ASN A 2 -15.88 6.04 -18.67
N ILE A 3 -16.52 6.50 -17.60
CA ILE A 3 -17.53 5.74 -16.85
C ILE A 3 -18.91 6.15 -17.33
N LYS A 4 -19.72 5.17 -17.73
CA LYS A 4 -21.14 5.37 -18.04
C LYS A 4 -21.93 4.24 -17.39
N LEU A 5 -22.91 4.60 -16.58
CA LEU A 5 -23.80 3.63 -15.96
C LEU A 5 -24.99 3.31 -16.87
N ASN A 6 -25.36 2.04 -16.93
CA ASN A 6 -26.59 1.56 -17.55
C ASN A 6 -27.78 1.63 -16.57
N LYS A 7 -27.54 1.41 -15.28
CA LYS A 7 -28.54 1.41 -14.21
C LYS A 7 -28.07 2.21 -13.00
N PRO A 8 -28.98 2.64 -12.11
CA PRO A 8 -28.59 3.23 -10.83
C PRO A 8 -27.76 2.24 -10.00
N PHE A 9 -26.60 2.70 -9.53
CA PHE A 9 -25.75 2.00 -8.58
C PHE A 9 -26.18 2.39 -7.16
N ALA A 10 -26.89 1.50 -6.47
CA ALA A 10 -27.37 1.71 -5.11
C ALA A 10 -27.58 0.36 -4.40
N ALA A 11 -27.37 0.29 -3.08
CA ALA A 11 -27.42 -0.96 -2.32
C ALA A 11 -28.77 -1.71 -2.40
N ASN A 12 -29.86 -0.97 -2.68
CA ASN A 12 -31.23 -1.49 -2.76
C ASN A 12 -31.79 -1.54 -4.19
N SER A 13 -30.93 -1.51 -5.22
CA SER A 13 -31.34 -1.61 -6.64
C SER A 13 -30.73 -2.83 -7.33
N ALA A 14 -31.39 -3.29 -8.40
CA ALA A 14 -30.80 -4.26 -9.32
C ALA A 14 -29.70 -3.59 -10.15
N MET A 15 -28.45 -3.81 -9.76
CA MET A 15 -27.27 -3.27 -10.42
C MET A 15 -26.85 -4.10 -11.64
N ASP A 16 -26.26 -3.42 -12.62
CA ASP A 16 -25.62 -4.08 -13.75
C ASP A 16 -24.18 -4.49 -13.38
N GLU A 17 -23.76 -5.70 -13.75
CA GLU A 17 -22.44 -6.23 -13.38
C GLU A 17 -21.30 -5.37 -13.95
N PHE A 18 -21.47 -4.83 -15.15
CA PHE A 18 -20.48 -3.98 -15.79
C PHE A 18 -20.36 -2.64 -15.05
N ASP A 19 -21.48 -2.04 -14.68
CA ASP A 19 -21.52 -0.80 -13.88
C ASP A 19 -20.77 -0.94 -12.55
N VAL A 20 -21.00 -2.06 -11.84
CA VAL A 20 -20.31 -2.37 -10.58
C VAL A 20 -18.80 -2.46 -10.80
N LYS A 21 -18.34 -3.15 -11.84
CA LYS A 21 -16.89 -3.25 -12.15
C LYS A 21 -16.30 -1.88 -12.45
N GLN A 22 -16.96 -1.05 -13.27
CA GLN A 22 -16.43 0.28 -13.61
C GLN A 22 -16.27 1.17 -12.38
N ILE A 23 -17.25 1.19 -11.47
CA ILE A 23 -17.17 1.94 -10.22
C ILE A 23 -16.06 1.41 -9.32
N LYS A 24 -15.97 0.09 -9.11
CA LYS A 24 -14.92 -0.52 -8.29
C LYS A 24 -13.53 -0.21 -8.82
N LYS A 25 -13.32 -0.30 -10.13
CA LYS A 25 -12.03 0.04 -10.76
C LYS A 25 -11.68 1.50 -10.57
N ALA A 26 -12.63 2.41 -10.81
CA ALA A 26 -12.39 3.83 -10.66
C ALA A 26 -12.03 4.19 -9.21
N LEU A 27 -12.79 3.69 -8.25
CA LEU A 27 -12.54 3.90 -6.82
C LEU A 27 -11.24 3.22 -6.37
N ASN A 28 -10.92 2.02 -6.89
CA ASN A 28 -9.64 1.38 -6.63
C ASN A 28 -8.51 2.25 -7.17
N ARG A 29 -8.55 2.65 -8.44
CA ARG A 29 -7.55 3.52 -9.08
C ARG A 29 -7.30 4.83 -8.32
N LEU A 30 -8.32 5.35 -7.65
CA LEU A 30 -8.25 6.55 -6.81
C LEU A 30 -7.79 6.28 -5.38
N GLY A 31 -7.72 5.02 -4.95
CA GLY A 31 -7.31 4.60 -3.61
C GLY A 31 -8.45 4.52 -2.58
N TYR A 32 -9.71 4.72 -2.98
CA TYR A 32 -10.86 4.64 -2.08
C TYR A 32 -11.33 3.21 -1.80
N TYR A 33 -11.04 2.27 -2.71
CA TYR A 33 -11.55 0.90 -2.63
C TYR A 33 -10.43 -0.13 -2.78
N LYS A 34 -10.31 -1.05 -1.81
CA LYS A 34 -9.48 -2.27 -1.90
C LYS A 34 -10.43 -3.48 -1.87
N PRO A 35 -10.48 -4.32 -2.91
CA PRO A 35 -11.29 -5.54 -2.87
C PRO A 35 -10.71 -6.56 -1.90
N TYR A 36 -11.53 -7.53 -1.49
CA TYR A 36 -11.04 -8.69 -0.75
C TYR A 36 -10.16 -9.55 -1.66
N GLU A 37 -8.97 -9.90 -1.17
CA GLU A 37 -7.88 -10.47 -1.98
C GLU A 37 -8.23 -11.84 -2.59
N LYS A 38 -9.16 -12.59 -1.99
CA LYS A 38 -9.63 -13.87 -2.52
C LYS A 38 -10.66 -13.77 -3.65
N ILE A 39 -11.20 -12.57 -3.88
CA ILE A 39 -12.30 -12.33 -4.84
C ILE A 39 -11.88 -11.30 -5.90
N GLY A 40 -11.12 -10.27 -5.52
CA GLY A 40 -10.68 -9.22 -6.42
C GLY A 40 -11.81 -8.31 -6.90
N ILE A 41 -11.56 -7.59 -8.00
CA ILE A 41 -12.59 -6.76 -8.65
C ILE A 41 -13.50 -7.65 -9.48
N THR A 42 -14.70 -7.91 -8.95
CA THR A 42 -15.80 -8.57 -9.65
C THR A 42 -16.96 -7.59 -9.83
N GLY A 43 -17.99 -7.98 -10.58
CA GLY A 43 -19.19 -7.14 -10.70
C GLY A 43 -20.27 -7.47 -9.68
N ILE A 44 -19.90 -8.18 -8.60
CA ILE A 44 -20.75 -8.37 -7.44
C ILE A 44 -20.45 -7.20 -6.48
N PRO A 45 -21.43 -6.34 -6.16
CA PRO A 45 -21.20 -5.25 -5.22
C PRO A 45 -21.05 -5.80 -3.79
N ASP A 46 -20.25 -5.10 -2.97
CA ASP A 46 -20.08 -5.38 -1.55
C ASP A 46 -20.24 -4.08 -0.75
N ALA A 47 -20.35 -4.18 0.58
CA ALA A 47 -20.51 -3.02 1.44
C ALA A 47 -19.36 -2.00 1.28
N GLY A 48 -18.15 -2.48 1.00
CA GLY A 48 -16.94 -1.66 0.86
C GLY A 48 -17.01 -0.70 -0.34
N VAL A 49 -17.57 -1.12 -1.48
CA VAL A 49 -17.68 -0.21 -2.65
C VAL A 49 -18.67 0.92 -2.41
N PHE A 50 -19.78 0.70 -1.69
CA PHE A 50 -20.72 1.79 -1.34
C PHE A 50 -20.10 2.77 -0.35
N ALA A 51 -19.36 2.27 0.65
CA ALA A 51 -18.61 3.10 1.58
C ALA A 51 -17.55 3.92 0.85
N ALA A 52 -16.78 3.30 -0.05
CA ALA A 52 -15.78 3.98 -0.86
C ALA A 52 -16.37 5.07 -1.76
N LEU A 53 -17.52 4.80 -2.40
CA LEU A 53 -18.22 5.78 -3.21
C LEU A 53 -18.70 6.96 -2.37
N LYS A 54 -19.19 6.69 -1.16
CA LYS A 54 -19.61 7.72 -0.21
C LYS A 54 -18.44 8.60 0.22
N SER A 55 -17.30 8.02 0.56
CA SER A 55 -16.08 8.78 0.91
C SER A 55 -15.61 9.64 -0.26
N PHE A 56 -15.58 9.09 -1.47
CA PHE A 56 -15.28 9.85 -2.68
C PHE A 56 -16.23 11.05 -2.85
N GLN A 57 -17.54 10.83 -2.68
CA GLN A 57 -18.52 11.92 -2.75
C GLN A 57 -18.24 13.00 -1.70
N GLN A 58 -17.96 12.62 -0.45
CA GLN A 58 -17.63 13.55 0.63
C GLN A 58 -16.40 14.40 0.30
N ASP A 59 -15.30 13.75 -0.09
CA ASP A 59 -14.02 14.41 -0.36
C ASP A 59 -14.08 15.36 -1.57
N HIS A 60 -15.04 15.14 -2.46
CA HIS A 60 -15.26 15.98 -3.64
C HIS A 60 -16.47 16.92 -3.50
N GLY A 61 -17.03 17.08 -2.30
CA GLY A 61 -18.13 18.04 -2.03
C GLY A 61 -19.46 17.68 -2.69
N LEU A 62 -19.65 16.40 -3.06
CA LEU A 62 -20.88 15.87 -3.63
C LEU A 62 -21.82 15.36 -2.52
N GLN A 63 -23.06 15.06 -2.89
CA GLN A 63 -23.98 14.41 -1.97
C GLN A 63 -23.49 12.99 -1.63
N ALA A 64 -23.12 12.80 -0.35
CA ALA A 64 -22.51 11.58 0.18
C ALA A 64 -23.52 10.44 0.42
N THR A 65 -24.15 9.96 -0.66
CA THR A 65 -25.18 8.92 -0.59
C THR A 65 -24.60 7.50 -0.64
N GLY A 66 -23.37 7.34 -1.13
CA GLY A 66 -22.81 6.03 -1.48
C GLY A 66 -23.51 5.37 -2.67
N SER A 67 -24.29 6.14 -3.43
CA SER A 67 -25.04 5.70 -4.60
C SER A 67 -24.84 6.67 -5.76
N ALA A 68 -25.07 6.23 -7.00
CA ALA A 68 -24.99 7.09 -8.18
C ALA A 68 -25.96 6.63 -9.28
N LYS A 69 -26.69 7.57 -9.86
CA LYS A 69 -27.51 7.37 -11.06
C LYS A 69 -26.71 7.76 -12.31
N PRO A 70 -27.09 7.27 -13.51
CA PRO A 70 -26.41 7.64 -14.75
C PRO A 70 -26.29 9.15 -15.01
N SER A 71 -27.25 9.95 -14.51
CA SER A 71 -27.30 11.41 -14.67
C SER A 71 -26.70 12.20 -13.51
N ASP A 72 -26.22 11.53 -12.45
CA ASP A 72 -25.69 12.22 -11.27
C ASP A 72 -24.28 12.77 -11.53
N GLU A 73 -23.97 13.91 -10.93
CA GLU A 73 -22.65 14.58 -11.02
C GLU A 73 -21.49 13.70 -10.51
N THR A 74 -21.81 12.68 -9.70
CA THR A 74 -20.83 11.69 -9.22
C THR A 74 -20.13 10.98 -10.37
N ILE A 75 -20.85 10.64 -11.45
CA ILE A 75 -20.28 9.88 -12.58
C ILE A 75 -19.24 10.66 -13.38
N PRO A 76 -19.53 11.88 -13.89
CA PRO A 76 -18.52 12.66 -14.59
C PRO A 76 -17.37 13.05 -13.67
N LYS A 77 -17.62 13.36 -12.39
CA LYS A 77 -16.56 13.67 -11.42
C LYS A 77 -15.64 12.47 -11.19
N LEU A 78 -16.19 11.29 -10.92
CA LEU A 78 -15.44 10.05 -10.74
C LEU A 78 -14.64 9.70 -12.00
N SER A 79 -15.25 9.82 -13.18
CA SER A 79 -14.60 9.56 -14.46
C SER A 79 -13.43 10.53 -14.72
N SER A 80 -13.59 11.81 -14.40
CA SER A 80 -12.55 12.83 -14.53
C SER A 80 -11.38 12.56 -13.61
N GLU A 81 -11.63 12.36 -12.31
CA GLU A 81 -10.60 12.08 -11.31
C GLU A 81 -9.83 10.79 -11.63
N ALA A 82 -10.54 9.71 -11.98
CA ALA A 82 -9.92 8.44 -12.32
C ALA A 82 -9.11 8.51 -13.63
N SER A 83 -9.38 9.49 -14.51
CA SER A 83 -8.62 9.68 -15.75
C SER A 83 -7.32 10.46 -15.57
N GLN A 84 -7.15 11.16 -14.45
CA GLN A 84 -5.96 11.97 -14.23
C GLN A 84 -4.71 11.07 -14.15
N LYS A 85 -3.67 11.47 -14.88
CA LYS A 85 -2.37 10.81 -14.85
C LYS A 85 -1.61 11.25 -13.59
N LYS A 86 -1.86 10.56 -12.48
CA LYS A 86 -1.10 10.75 -11.23
C LYS A 86 0.12 9.83 -11.24
N SER A 87 1.28 10.32 -10.83
CA SER A 87 2.52 9.54 -10.72
C SER A 87 2.56 8.74 -9.40
N ARG A 88 1.55 7.87 -9.18
CA ARG A 88 1.50 6.99 -8.01
C ARG A 88 1.92 5.58 -8.40
N LYS A 89 2.63 4.89 -7.50
CA LYS A 89 3.02 3.49 -7.68
C LYS A 89 2.07 2.56 -6.95
N TYR A 90 1.89 1.38 -7.50
CA TYR A 90 1.07 0.32 -6.91
C TYR A 90 1.70 -1.04 -7.19
N ILE A 91 1.34 -2.02 -6.37
CA ILE A 91 1.61 -3.44 -6.60
C ILE A 91 0.43 -4.01 -7.36
N TRP A 92 0.70 -4.64 -8.50
CA TRP A 92 -0.32 -5.35 -9.25
C TRP A 92 -0.70 -6.63 -8.53
N ARG A 93 -2.00 -6.80 -8.25
CA ARG A 93 -2.55 -7.96 -7.57
C ARG A 93 -3.62 -8.66 -8.41
N THR A 94 -3.69 -9.97 -8.25
CA THR A 94 -4.60 -10.88 -8.94
C THR A 94 -5.04 -11.97 -7.97
N VAL A 95 -6.24 -12.51 -8.19
CA VAL A 95 -6.71 -13.70 -7.46
C VAL A 95 -6.01 -14.99 -7.96
N GLY A 96 -5.55 -14.99 -9.21
CA GLY A 96 -5.02 -16.20 -9.87
C GLY A 96 -6.09 -17.22 -10.26
N ASP A 97 -7.35 -16.79 -10.36
CA ASP A 97 -8.45 -17.64 -10.85
C ASP A 97 -8.39 -17.80 -12.39
N SER A 98 -9.22 -18.69 -12.94
CA SER A 98 -9.31 -18.93 -14.39
C SER A 98 -9.80 -17.73 -15.21
N LYS A 99 -10.19 -16.63 -14.55
CA LYS A 99 -10.65 -15.40 -15.21
C LYS A 99 -9.50 -14.42 -15.45
N VAL A 100 -8.37 -14.58 -14.76
CA VAL A 100 -7.15 -13.81 -15.01
C VAL A 100 -6.42 -14.42 -16.21
N ARG A 101 -6.22 -13.63 -17.27
CA ARG A 101 -5.40 -14.06 -18.41
C ARG A 101 -3.97 -14.35 -17.97
N SER A 102 -3.32 -15.31 -18.61
CA SER A 102 -1.93 -15.70 -18.30
C SER A 102 -0.96 -14.51 -18.36
N SER A 103 -1.13 -13.60 -19.33
CA SER A 103 -0.33 -12.39 -19.47
C SER A 103 -0.48 -11.39 -18.32
N TYR A 104 -1.57 -11.45 -17.56
CA TYR A 104 -1.83 -10.57 -16.41
C TYR A 104 -1.48 -11.23 -15.08
N ALA A 105 -1.54 -12.57 -15.03
CA ALA A 105 -1.05 -13.34 -13.90
C ALA A 105 0.47 -13.15 -13.71
N THR A 106 1.24 -12.99 -14.78
CA THR A 106 2.69 -12.70 -14.71
C THR A 106 3.01 -11.33 -14.11
N LEU A 107 2.04 -10.42 -14.03
CA LEU A 107 2.20 -9.11 -13.41
C LEU A 107 2.03 -9.15 -11.89
N GLU A 108 1.58 -10.26 -11.31
CA GLU A 108 1.41 -10.41 -9.86
C GLU A 108 2.66 -9.98 -9.08
N GLY A 109 2.47 -9.09 -8.10
CA GLY A 109 3.55 -8.60 -7.24
C GLY A 109 4.47 -7.55 -7.90
N THR A 110 4.30 -7.25 -9.19
CA THR A 110 5.12 -6.23 -9.86
C THR A 110 4.71 -4.83 -9.42
N VAL A 111 5.71 -3.95 -9.24
CA VAL A 111 5.47 -2.53 -8.96
C VAL A 111 5.27 -1.80 -10.29
N ARG A 112 4.15 -1.10 -10.42
CA ARG A 112 3.74 -0.38 -11.63
C ARG A 112 3.39 1.07 -11.32
N ASN A 113 3.47 1.93 -12.34
CA ASN A 113 2.96 3.29 -12.25
C ASN A 113 1.48 3.32 -12.66
N LEU A 114 0.70 4.18 -12.04
CA LEU A 114 -0.72 4.37 -12.36
C LEU A 114 -0.96 4.81 -13.82
N SER A 115 0.05 5.36 -14.49
CA SER A 115 0.04 5.71 -15.91
C SER A 115 0.30 4.52 -16.85
N ASP A 116 0.79 3.39 -16.33
CA ASP A 116 1.16 2.23 -17.14
C ASP A 116 -0.10 1.44 -17.53
N SER A 117 -0.15 0.98 -18.79
CA SER A 117 -1.19 0.07 -19.28
C SER A 117 -0.67 -1.38 -19.20
N PRO A 118 -1.55 -2.39 -19.03
CA PRO A 118 -3.00 -2.33 -18.80
C PRO A 118 -3.36 -1.85 -17.39
N ASP A 119 -4.61 -1.39 -17.20
CA ASP A 119 -5.15 -1.07 -15.88
C ASP A 119 -5.69 -2.33 -15.17
N PRO A 120 -5.53 -2.49 -13.84
CA PRO A 120 -6.14 -3.60 -13.11
C PRO A 120 -7.67 -3.61 -13.26
N GLY A 121 -8.22 -4.77 -13.59
CA GLY A 121 -9.66 -4.93 -13.82
C GLY A 121 -10.14 -4.37 -15.18
N GLU A 122 -9.25 -3.91 -16.06
CA GLU A 122 -9.62 -3.33 -17.36
C GLU A 122 -10.35 -4.33 -18.26
N GLU A 123 -9.77 -5.51 -18.42
CA GLU A 123 -10.37 -6.58 -19.22
C GLU A 123 -11.57 -7.23 -18.53
N PHE A 124 -12.50 -7.66 -19.37
CA PHE A 124 -13.70 -8.38 -18.94
C PHE A 124 -13.30 -9.60 -18.10
N ASN A 125 -13.74 -9.60 -16.84
CA ASN A 125 -13.49 -10.63 -15.83
C ASN A 125 -12.08 -10.71 -15.20
N CYS A 126 -11.19 -9.74 -15.39
CA CYS A 126 -9.93 -9.70 -14.61
C CYS A 126 -10.24 -9.43 -13.13
N SER A 127 -10.03 -10.41 -12.25
CA SER A 127 -10.14 -10.28 -10.78
C SER A 127 -8.92 -9.55 -10.19
N CYS A 128 -8.46 -8.49 -10.85
CA CYS A 128 -7.17 -7.83 -10.62
C CYS A 128 -7.38 -6.46 -9.96
N TRP A 129 -6.47 -6.02 -9.10
CA TRP A 129 -6.56 -4.70 -8.44
C TRP A 129 -5.19 -4.06 -8.21
N ALA A 130 -5.21 -2.74 -8.01
CA ALA A 130 -4.05 -1.99 -7.56
C ALA A 130 -4.01 -1.97 -6.02
N GLU A 131 -2.91 -2.44 -5.45
CA GLU A 131 -2.56 -2.19 -4.05
C GLU A 131 -1.55 -1.03 -4.00
N PHE A 132 -2.02 0.16 -3.61
CA PHE A 132 -1.17 1.35 -3.62
C PHE A 132 -0.10 1.29 -2.54
N ILE A 133 1.10 1.74 -2.91
CA ILE A 133 2.21 1.89 -1.98
C ILE A 133 2.12 3.32 -1.44
N ASP A 134 1.82 3.46 -0.15
CA ASP A 134 1.81 4.77 0.49
C ASP A 134 3.24 5.22 0.76
N GLU A 135 3.71 6.23 0.00
CA GLU A 135 5.05 6.81 0.16
C GLU A 135 5.30 7.35 1.58
N GLN A 136 4.24 7.68 2.31
CA GLN A 136 4.32 8.11 3.71
C GLN A 136 4.67 6.96 4.66
N ASP A 137 4.19 5.75 4.39
CA ASP A 137 4.53 4.57 5.20
C ASP A 137 5.96 4.15 4.96
N THR A 138 6.47 4.31 3.72
CA THR A 138 7.88 4.05 3.40
C THR A 138 8.82 4.99 4.16
N LYS A 139 8.50 6.28 4.26
CA LYS A 139 9.30 7.26 5.02
C LYS A 139 9.28 7.00 6.52
N LYS A 140 8.09 6.76 7.10
CA LYS A 140 7.93 6.44 8.52
C LYS A 140 8.68 5.16 8.91
N ASN A 141 8.57 4.12 8.07
CA ASN A 141 9.25 2.86 8.31
C ASN A 141 10.78 3.03 8.23
N CYS A 142 11.29 3.77 7.22
CA CYS A 142 12.71 4.04 7.06
C CYS A 142 13.30 4.87 8.23
N GLU A 143 12.55 5.84 8.75
CA GLU A 143 12.95 6.59 9.95
C GLU A 143 12.98 5.71 11.20
N SER A 144 12.01 4.81 11.37
CA SER A 144 11.97 3.88 12.50
C SER A 144 13.12 2.88 12.47
N GLU A 145 13.46 2.36 11.29
CA GLU A 145 14.61 1.46 11.07
C GLU A 145 15.94 2.17 11.29
N ARG A 146 16.06 3.44 10.86
CA ARG A 146 17.25 4.25 11.13
C ARG A 146 17.46 4.46 12.62
N ARG A 147 16.40 4.78 13.38
CA ARG A 147 16.46 4.92 14.85
C ARG A 147 16.88 3.62 15.53
N ARG A 148 16.36 2.47 15.10
CA ARG A 148 16.77 1.14 15.61
C ARG A 148 18.25 0.86 15.37
N LYS A 149 18.75 1.17 14.17
CA LYS A 149 20.18 1.03 13.83
C LYS A 149 21.06 1.96 14.67
N ASP A 150 20.67 3.22 14.80
CA ASP A 150 21.42 4.20 15.60
C ASP A 150 21.49 3.81 17.09
N GLU A 151 20.40 3.28 17.65
CA GLU A 151 20.36 2.75 19.01
C GLU A 151 21.25 1.51 19.18
N ALA A 152 21.16 0.55 18.25
CA ALA A 152 22.01 -0.63 18.27
C ALA A 152 23.50 -0.25 18.21
N GLN A 153 23.86 0.73 17.37
CA GLN A 153 25.24 1.17 17.20
C GLN A 153 25.75 1.99 18.41
N ARG A 154 24.87 2.67 19.15
CA ARG A 154 25.19 3.26 20.44
C ARG A 154 25.52 2.19 21.49
N LYS A 155 24.68 1.16 21.61
CA LYS A 155 24.92 0.04 22.54
C LYS A 155 26.24 -0.68 22.25
N VAL A 156 26.56 -0.88 20.97
CA VAL A 156 27.86 -1.46 20.55
C VAL A 156 29.03 -0.58 20.98
N ARG A 157 28.92 0.76 20.83
CA ARG A 157 29.95 1.70 21.29
C ARG A 157 30.14 1.65 22.80
N GLU A 158 29.06 1.70 23.58
CA GLU A 158 29.11 1.60 25.04
C GLU A 158 29.74 0.29 25.51
N LEU A 159 29.39 -0.83 24.85
CA LEU A 159 30.02 -2.13 25.11
C LEU A 159 31.52 -2.12 24.79
N SER A 160 31.92 -1.52 23.67
CA SER A 160 33.33 -1.40 23.29
C SER A 160 34.12 -0.54 24.27
N GLU A 161 33.55 0.56 24.77
CA GLU A 161 34.19 1.42 25.76
C GLU A 161 34.39 0.68 27.10
N ARG A 162 33.36 -0.05 27.55
CA ARG A 162 33.47 -0.89 28.75
C ARG A 162 34.51 -1.99 28.61
N PHE A 163 34.59 -2.61 27.43
CA PHE A 163 35.59 -3.61 27.14
C PHE A 163 37.01 -3.02 27.19
N ASN A 164 37.20 -1.84 26.60
CA ASN A 164 38.49 -1.15 26.63
C ASN A 164 38.90 -0.75 28.06
N ASP A 165 37.97 -0.29 28.89
CA ASP A 165 38.26 0.01 30.31
C ASP A 165 38.70 -1.24 31.10
N LEU A 166 38.05 -2.39 30.86
CA LEU A 166 38.46 -3.68 31.43
C LEU A 166 39.86 -4.08 31.00
N VAL A 167 40.19 -3.92 29.71
CA VAL A 167 41.53 -4.20 29.17
C VAL A 167 42.59 -3.32 29.84
N ILE A 168 42.31 -2.02 29.99
CA ILE A 168 43.23 -1.08 30.65
C ILE A 168 43.47 -1.49 32.12
N ARG A 169 42.41 -1.82 32.86
CA ARG A 169 42.54 -2.27 34.26
C ARG A 169 43.32 -3.57 34.40
N LEU A 170 43.09 -4.54 33.50
CA LEU A 170 43.86 -5.78 33.47
C LEU A 170 45.34 -5.50 33.21
N GLN A 171 45.67 -4.59 32.30
CA GLN A 171 47.05 -4.20 32.02
C GLN A 171 47.72 -3.54 33.23
N GLN A 172 47.03 -2.65 33.94
CA GLN A 172 47.53 -2.02 35.18
C GLN A 172 47.88 -3.07 36.25
N LEU A 173 47.00 -4.04 36.48
CA LEU A 173 47.25 -5.14 37.43
C LEU A 173 48.45 -6.00 37.04
N ILE A 174 48.64 -6.25 35.74
CA ILE A 174 49.81 -6.98 35.23
C ILE A 174 51.09 -6.19 35.50
N ASP A 175 51.09 -4.88 35.28
CA ASP A 175 52.26 -4.03 35.46
C ASP A 175 52.62 -3.85 36.95
N GLU A 176 51.62 -3.70 37.82
CA GLU A 176 51.79 -3.72 39.28
C GLU A 176 52.37 -5.05 39.79
N GLY A 177 51.86 -6.18 39.28
CA GLY A 177 52.37 -7.51 39.60
C GLY A 177 53.83 -7.71 39.21
N LYS A 178 54.28 -7.17 38.07
CA LYS A 178 55.68 -7.20 37.64
C LYS A 178 56.60 -6.35 38.53
N GLY A 179 56.11 -5.21 39.03
CA GLY A 179 56.86 -4.34 39.94
C GLY A 179 57.20 -5.00 41.28
N LEU A 180 56.28 -5.80 41.82
CA LEU A 180 56.48 -6.54 43.07
C LEU A 180 57.53 -7.65 42.94
N VAL A 181 57.60 -8.31 41.78
CA VAL A 181 58.61 -9.36 41.52
C VAL A 181 60.00 -8.76 41.30
N ALA A 182 60.10 -7.54 40.77
CA ALA A 182 61.36 -6.83 40.60
C ALA A 182 61.95 -6.30 41.93
N SER A 183 61.11 -5.96 42.91
CA SER A 183 61.54 -5.47 44.23
C SER A 183 61.92 -6.58 45.22
N ALA A 184 61.72 -7.86 44.86
CA ALA A 184 61.99 -9.03 45.69
C ALA A 184 63.30 -9.76 45.34
N ARG A 185 64.17 -9.13 44.54
CA ARG A 185 65.55 -9.57 44.23
C ARG A 185 66.56 -8.56 44.76
#